data_AF-A0A127SDH4-F1
#
_entry.id   AF-A0A127SDH4-F1
#
_cell.length_a   1.000
_cell.length_b   1.000
_cell.length_c   1.000
_cell.angle_alpha   90.00
_cell.angle_beta   90.00
_cell.angle_gamma   90.00
#
_symmetry.space_group_name_H-M   'P 1'
#
loop_
_entity.id
_entity.type
_entity.pdbx_description
1 polymer ?
#
loop_
_entity_poly.entity_id
_entity_poly.type
_entity_poly.pdbx_seq_one_letter_code
_entity_poly.pdbx_strand_id
1 'polypeptide(L)' 'ANSILNGKQELDQKVNETISALIKEQAIPGMAVGVIHKGKHHYYTYGLADVKLHKPVTTKTIFELGSV' A
#
# COMPACT_ATOMS: atom_id res chain seq x y z
N ALA A 1 9.79 14.11 20.19
CA ALA A 1 10.01 12.78 19.59
C ALA A 1 8.73 11.94 19.48
N ASN A 2 7.90 11.83 20.54
CA ASN A 2 6.67 11.01 20.52
C ASN A 2 5.58 11.42 19.52
N SER A 3 5.36 12.72 19.23
CA SER A 3 4.26 13.12 18.32
C SER A 3 4.46 12.70 16.86
N ILE A 4 5.72 12.60 16.40
CA ILE A 4 6.05 12.19 15.02
C ILE A 4 5.85 10.67 14.86
N LEU A 5 6.16 9.89 15.89
CA LEU A 5 5.93 8.44 15.89
C LEU A 5 4.44 8.12 15.95
N ASN A 6 3.68 8.85 16.77
CA ASN A 6 2.22 8.69 16.85
C ASN A 6 1.54 9.03 15.52
N GLY A 7 1.93 10.12 14.87
CA GLY A 7 1.37 10.50 13.56
C GLY A 7 1.71 9.51 12.44
N LYS A 8 2.86 8.83 12.50
CA LYS A 8 3.19 7.75 11.57
C LYS A 8 2.33 6.51 11.83
N GLN A 9 2.15 6.12 13.09
CA GLN A 9 1.32 4.97 13.45
C GLN A 9 -0.14 5.15 13.04
N GLU A 10 -0.70 6.35 13.25
CA GLU A 10 -2.06 6.68 12.84
C GLU A 10 -2.23 6.62 11.31
N LEU A 11 -1.28 7.17 10.55
CA LEU A 11 -1.29 7.09 9.09
C LEU A 11 -1.18 5.63 8.61
N ASP A 12 -0.23 4.87 9.16
CA ASP A 12 -0.01 3.47 8.79
C ASP A 12 -1.27 2.63 9.07
N GLN A 13 -1.91 2.83 10.22
CA GLN A 13 -3.16 2.17 10.58
C GLN A 13 -4.28 2.53 9.59
N LYS A 14 -4.48 3.84 9.33
CA LYS A 14 -5.55 4.29 8.45
C LYS A 14 -5.41 3.76 7.03
N VAL A 15 -4.20 3.76 6.49
CA VAL A 15 -3.91 3.21 5.16
C VAL A 15 -4.17 1.71 5.15
N ASN A 16 -3.65 0.97 6.12
CA ASN A 16 -3.82 -0.48 6.17
C ASN A 16 -5.29 -0.91 6.28
N GLU A 17 -6.08 -0.25 7.12
CA GLU A 17 -7.51 -0.55 7.27
C GLU A 17 -8.29 -0.29 5.97
N THR A 18 -8.04 0.87 5.36
CA THR A 18 -8.75 1.29 4.14
C THR A 18 -8.41 0.37 2.96
N ILE A 19 -7.12 0.08 2.76
CA ILE A 19 -6.67 -0.70 1.60
C ILE A 19 -6.98 -2.19 1.77
N SER A 20 -6.85 -2.74 2.98
CA SER A 20 -7.20 -4.15 3.22
C SER A 20 -8.69 -4.41 2.99
N ALA A 21 -9.56 -3.46 3.36
CA ALA A 21 -10.99 -3.54 3.07
C ALA A 21 -11.24 -3.54 1.54
N LEU A 22 -10.65 -2.59 0.81
CA LEU A 22 -10.79 -2.48 -0.64
C LEU A 22 -10.29 -3.74 -1.38
N ILE A 23 -9.12 -4.25 -1.00
CA ILE A 23 -8.55 -5.47 -1.58
C ILE A 23 -9.51 -6.65 -1.43
N LYS A 24 -10.12 -6.79 -0.25
CA LYS A 24 -11.09 -7.87 0.03
C LYS A 24 -12.37 -7.68 -0.77
N GLU A 25 -12.93 -6.46 -0.78
CA GLU A 25 -14.19 -6.15 -1.44
C GLU A 25 -14.13 -6.36 -2.96
N GLN A 26 -13.00 -5.99 -3.56
CA GLN A 26 -12.81 -5.99 -5.00
C GLN A 26 -11.95 -7.17 -5.50
N ALA A 27 -11.61 -8.11 -4.61
CA ALA A 27 -10.75 -9.26 -4.89
C ALA A 27 -9.45 -8.89 -5.64
N ILE A 28 -8.82 -7.78 -5.26
CA ILE A 28 -7.62 -7.26 -5.92
C ILE A 28 -6.41 -8.14 -5.55
N PRO A 29 -5.74 -8.79 -6.51
CA PRO A 29 -4.66 -9.74 -6.17
C PRO A 29 -3.46 -9.11 -5.48
N GLY A 30 -3.12 -7.87 -5.83
CA GLY A 30 -2.03 -7.12 -5.23
C GLY A 30 -2.10 -5.63 -5.55
N MET A 31 -1.57 -4.81 -4.65
CA MET A 31 -1.61 -3.35 -4.75
C MET A 31 -0.37 -2.72 -4.13
N ALA A 32 0.13 -1.65 -4.73
CA ALA A 32 1.14 -0.78 -4.15
C ALA A 32 0.53 0.62 -3.91
N VAL A 33 0.80 1.20 -2.73
CA VAL A 33 0.29 2.49 -2.31
C VAL A 33 1.45 3.38 -1.88
N GLY A 34 1.57 4.55 -2.51
CA GLY A 34 2.51 5.59 -2.13
C GLY A 34 1.76 6.78 -1.52
N VAL A 35 2.21 7.26 -0.35
CA VAL A 35 1.64 8.44 0.33
C VAL A 35 2.77 9.42 0.65
N ILE A 36 2.59 10.68 0.27
CA ILE A 36 3.45 11.77 0.73
C ILE A 36 2.69 12.57 1.79
N HIS A 37 3.15 12.50 3.04
CA HIS A 37 2.53 13.19 4.16
C HIS A 37 3.58 13.96 4.97
N LYS A 38 3.36 15.26 5.18
CA LYS A 38 4.30 16.15 5.89
C LYS A 38 5.75 16.05 5.38
N GLY A 39 5.90 16.00 4.05
CA GLY A 39 7.20 15.88 3.37
C GLY A 39 7.88 14.51 3.49
N LYS A 40 7.22 13.51 4.09
CA LYS A 40 7.73 12.14 4.21
C LYS A 40 7.03 11.22 3.24
N HIS A 41 7.80 10.33 2.61
CA HIS A 41 7.30 9.30 1.71
C HIS A 41 7.00 8.04 2.52
N HIS A 42 5.84 7.45 2.29
CA HIS A 42 5.40 6.20 2.88
C HIS A 42 4.97 5.25 1.76
N TYR A 43 5.42 4.01 1.81
CA TYR A 43 5.09 3.00 0.83
C TYR A 43 4.49 1.78 1.53
N TYR A 44 3.40 1.28 0.97
CA TYR A 44 2.68 0.10 1.46
C TYR A 44 2.45 -0.84 0.27
N THR A 45 2.61 -2.14 0.51
CA THR A 45 2.48 -3.17 -0.51
C THR A 45 1.63 -4.30 0.02
N TYR A 46 0.70 -4.79 -0.79
CA TYR A 46 -0.26 -5.80 -0.41
C TYR A 46 -0.35 -6.88 -1.48
N GLY A 47 -0.52 -8.12 -1.06
CA GLY A 47 -0.82 -9.24 -1.95
C GLY A 47 0.30 -9.60 -2.94
N LEU A 48 -0.12 -10.13 -4.09
CA LEU A 48 0.74 -10.76 -5.07
C LEU A 48 0.74 -9.99 -6.39
N ALA A 49 1.93 -9.78 -6.94
CA ALA A 49 2.13 -9.31 -8.31
C ALA A 49 1.90 -10.43 -9.34
N ASP A 50 2.10 -11.70 -8.93
CA ASP A 50 1.79 -12.88 -9.72
C ASP A 50 1.16 -13.95 -8.82
N VAL A 51 -0.11 -14.25 -9.06
CA VAL A 51 -0.87 -15.25 -8.28
C VAL A 51 -0.36 -16.67 -8.53
N LYS A 52 0.00 -17.00 -9.77
CA LYS A 52 0.45 -18.35 -10.13
C LYS A 52 1.81 -18.64 -9.51
N LEU A 53 2.74 -17.69 -9.63
CA LEU A 53 4.10 -17.81 -9.10
C LEU A 53 4.22 -17.41 -7.62
N HIS A 54 3.12 -17.03 -6.97
CA HIS A 54 3.09 -16.52 -5.60
C HIS A 54 4.13 -15.40 -5.37
N LYS A 55 4.30 -14.52 -6.37
CA LYS A 55 5.27 -13.42 -6.31
C LYS A 55 4.65 -12.23 -5.58
N PRO A 56 5.23 -11.73 -4.48
CA PRO A 56 4.66 -10.61 -3.75
C PRO A 56 4.77 -9.30 -4.53
N VAL A 57 3.83 -8.38 -4.26
CA VAL A 57 4.02 -6.98 -4.63
C VAL A 57 5.16 -6.38 -3.82
N THR A 58 5.98 -5.56 -4.47
CA THR A 58 7.08 -4.82 -3.86
C THR A 58 7.00 -3.36 -4.31
N THR A 59 7.75 -2.48 -3.66
CA THR A 59 7.88 -1.08 -4.09
C THR A 59 8.55 -0.91 -5.46
N LYS A 60 9.09 -2.00 -6.02
CA LYS A 60 9.70 -2.06 -7.36
C LYS A 60 8.85 -2.81 -8.37
N THR A 61 7.65 -3.27 -8.00
CA THR A 61 6.73 -3.92 -8.93
C THR A 61 6.26 -2.90 -9.97
N ILE A 62 6.39 -3.25 -11.24
CA ILE A 62 5.91 -2.43 -12.36
C ILE A 62 4.44 -2.79 -12.60
N PHE A 63 3.58 -1.77 -12.62
CA PHE A 63 2.16 -1.88 -12.94
C PHE A 63 1.87 -1.12 -14.23
N GLU A 64 0.97 -1.67 -15.05
CA GLU A 64 0.34 -0.91 -16.13
C GLU A 64 -0.68 0.05 -15.52
N LEU A 65 -0.60 1.34 -15.86
CA LEU A 65 -1.49 2.35 -15.29
C LEU A 65 -2.64 2.76 -16.22
N GLY A 66 -2.56 2.42 -17.51
CA GLY A 66 -3.50 2.96 -18.50
C GLY A 66 -3.45 4.50 -18.50
N SER A 67 -4.63 5.13 -18.54
CA SER A 67 -4.74 6.59 -18.35
C SER A 67 -4.93 6.91 -16.86
N VAL A 68 -4.07 7.80 -16.35
CA VAL A 68 -4.08 8.31 -14.96
C VAL A 68 -4.56 9.75 -14.89
#